data_AF-A0A9Q1CDM1-F1
#
_entry.id   AF-A0A9Q1CDM1-F1
#
_cell.length_a   1.000
_cell.length_b   1.000
_cell.length_c   1.000
_cell.angle_alpha   90.00
_cell.angle_beta   90.00
_cell.angle_gamma   90.00
#
_symmetry.space_group_name_H-M   'P 1'
#
loop_
_entity.id
_entity.type
_entity.pdbx_description
1 polymer ?
#
loop_
_entity_poly.entity_id
_entity_poly.type
_entity_poly.pdbx_seq_one_letter_code
_entity_poly.pdbx_strand_id
1 'polypeptide(L)'
;MPFNLDKFVASPSVEELDSLKKSEIVKVAKHYGIEFQPLMRKDEIKRYVLEYLVDESILPITVLETAITVPTDNTFELKRLEIEMNKEIRLKEMEREREREEREMQKKEKEEREMQMQMQKEKEEREMQMQREKEAREHEFRLKQLELGVIKGSDPKIGLDTGGLFDVSKHVKFVPKFQEDNVEKFFNHFEKLGEQLKWPRDKWSILIQSNFTGKAQEVYSALSIEDSMDYDKVKKAILQAYELVPEAYRQKFRKYRKADTQTYVEFAYQKERHFDRWCASKKVSTFDTLRQLMLVEEFKR
;
A
#
# COMPACT_ATOMS: atom_id res chain seq x y z
N MET A 1 74.81 35.05 -7.12
CA MET A 1 74.63 35.42 -8.54
C MET A 1 73.46 36.38 -8.65
N PRO A 2 73.43 37.34 -9.60
CA PRO A 2 72.25 38.15 -9.83
C PRO A 2 71.09 37.27 -10.31
N PHE A 3 69.90 37.45 -9.73
CA PHE A 3 68.68 36.76 -10.16
C PHE A 3 68.39 37.06 -11.63
N ASN A 4 68.10 36.02 -12.41
CA ASN A 4 67.75 36.11 -13.82
C ASN A 4 66.31 35.62 -13.99
N LEU A 5 65.41 36.53 -14.37
CA LEU A 5 63.98 36.27 -14.51
C LEU A 5 63.69 35.25 -15.61
N ASP A 6 64.39 35.33 -16.74
CA ASP A 6 64.18 34.44 -17.89
C ASP A 6 64.58 33.00 -17.58
N LYS A 7 65.62 32.81 -16.76
CA LYS A 7 66.02 31.49 -16.27
C LYS A 7 64.99 30.89 -15.30
N PHE A 8 64.43 31.71 -14.42
CA PHE A 8 63.41 31.25 -13.48
C PHE A 8 62.12 30.86 -14.19
N VAL A 9 61.67 31.64 -15.18
CA VAL A 9 60.46 31.34 -15.96
C VAL A 9 60.64 30.06 -16.80
N ALA A 10 61.86 29.79 -17.30
CA ALA A 10 62.15 28.58 -18.08
C ALA A 10 62.17 27.30 -17.23
N SER A 11 62.48 27.38 -15.92
CA SER A 11 62.46 26.24 -15.01
C SER A 11 62.10 26.68 -13.58
N PRO A 12 60.82 26.95 -13.29
CA PRO A 12 60.41 27.45 -11.98
C PRO A 12 60.67 26.41 -10.89
N SER A 13 61.33 26.81 -9.80
CA SER A 13 61.57 25.94 -8.65
C SER A 13 61.24 26.65 -7.33
N VAL A 14 60.73 25.86 -6.38
CA VAL A 14 60.32 26.35 -5.05
C VAL A 14 61.52 26.83 -4.24
N GLU A 15 62.63 26.10 -4.32
CA GLU A 15 63.87 26.42 -3.61
C GLU A 15 64.47 27.75 -4.07
N GLU A 16 64.40 28.05 -5.38
CA GLU A 16 64.82 29.35 -5.90
C GLU A 16 63.88 30.45 -5.44
N LEU A 17 62.56 30.26 -5.50
CA LEU A 17 61.56 31.25 -5.06
C LEU A 17 61.70 31.62 -3.57
N ASP A 18 62.04 30.65 -2.73
CA ASP A 18 62.28 30.83 -1.29
C ASP A 18 63.49 31.74 -1.01
N SER A 19 64.53 31.61 -1.83
CA SER A 19 65.79 32.35 -1.73
C SER A 19 65.72 33.80 -2.27
N LEU A 20 64.68 34.15 -3.03
CA LEU A 20 64.55 35.47 -3.68
C LEU A 20 64.29 36.60 -2.69
N LYS A 21 64.75 37.81 -3.04
CA LYS A 21 64.42 39.04 -2.31
C LYS A 21 63.03 39.53 -2.70
N LYS A 22 62.40 40.34 -1.84
CA LYS A 22 61.07 40.93 -2.10
C LYS A 22 61.00 41.66 -3.45
N SER A 23 62.06 42.39 -3.81
CA SER A 23 62.14 43.10 -5.10
C SER A 23 62.22 42.18 -6.32
N GLU A 24 62.69 40.94 -6.15
CA GLU A 24 62.80 39.93 -7.21
C GLU A 24 61.47 39.17 -7.35
N ILE A 25 60.83 38.80 -6.24
CA ILE A 25 59.48 38.19 -6.22
C ILE A 25 58.46 39.13 -6.86
N VAL A 26 58.57 40.44 -6.61
CA VAL A 26 57.72 41.46 -7.28
C VAL A 26 57.92 41.48 -8.79
N LYS A 27 59.15 41.24 -9.29
CA LYS A 27 59.40 41.15 -10.75
C LYS A 27 58.76 39.90 -11.34
N VAL A 28 58.82 38.77 -10.62
CA VAL A 28 58.16 37.51 -11.00
C VAL A 28 56.64 37.70 -11.04
N ALA A 29 56.05 38.27 -9.98
CA ALA A 29 54.62 38.54 -9.92
C ALA A 29 54.14 39.45 -11.07
N LYS A 30 54.91 40.49 -11.40
CA LYS A 30 54.61 41.36 -12.56
C LYS A 30 54.75 40.64 -13.90
N HIS A 31 55.69 39.71 -14.05
CA HIS A 31 55.87 38.95 -15.28
C HIS A 31 54.67 38.04 -15.55
N TYR A 32 54.15 37.38 -14.51
CA TYR A 32 52.96 36.54 -14.58
C TYR A 32 51.64 37.31 -14.50
N GLY A 33 51.66 38.65 -14.47
CA GLY A 33 50.45 39.47 -14.44
C GLY A 33 49.64 39.40 -13.15
N ILE A 34 50.26 38.98 -12.04
CA ILE A 34 49.59 38.81 -10.74
C ILE A 34 49.41 40.17 -10.08
N GLU A 35 48.17 40.54 -9.77
CA GLU A 35 47.86 41.77 -9.04
C GLU A 35 48.14 41.61 -7.54
N PHE A 36 48.91 42.53 -6.96
CA PHE A 36 49.21 42.54 -5.53
C PHE A 36 49.24 43.98 -4.99
N GLN A 37 48.97 44.16 -3.70
CA GLN A 37 49.05 45.47 -3.07
C GLN A 37 50.51 45.85 -2.76
N PRO A 38 50.96 47.10 -3.03
CA PRO A 38 52.37 47.51 -2.87
C PRO A 38 52.94 47.34 -1.45
N LEU A 39 52.07 47.34 -0.43
CA LEU A 39 52.42 47.22 0.99
C LEU A 39 52.51 45.77 1.48
N MET A 40 52.14 44.77 0.67
CA MET A 40 52.16 43.36 1.08
C MET A 40 53.56 42.88 1.48
N ARG A 41 53.61 41.95 2.43
CA ARG A 41 54.85 41.35 2.93
C ARG A 41 55.46 40.42 1.88
N LYS A 42 56.76 40.11 2.01
CA LYS A 42 57.48 39.21 1.09
C LYS A 42 56.73 37.88 0.94
N ASP A 43 56.26 37.31 2.04
CA ASP A 43 55.63 35.99 2.09
C ASP A 43 54.22 35.96 1.52
N GLU A 44 53.49 37.08 1.61
CA GLU A 44 52.15 37.23 1.00
C GLU A 44 52.26 37.28 -0.53
N ILE A 45 53.18 38.09 -1.07
CA ILE A 45 53.42 38.16 -2.52
C ILE A 45 53.93 36.81 -3.04
N LYS A 46 54.80 36.14 -2.25
CA LYS A 46 55.28 34.79 -2.56
C LYS A 46 54.15 33.77 -2.66
N ARG A 47 53.16 33.82 -1.75
CA ARG A 47 51.98 32.94 -1.79
C ARG A 47 51.16 33.12 -3.06
N TYR A 48 50.88 34.36 -3.47
CA TYR A 48 50.16 34.61 -4.72
C TYR A 48 50.91 34.09 -5.95
N VAL A 49 52.25 34.24 -5.98
CA VAL A 49 53.07 33.66 -7.05
C VAL A 49 53.01 32.13 -7.02
N LEU A 50 53.07 31.50 -5.85
CA LEU A 50 52.98 30.05 -5.72
C LEU A 50 51.60 29.51 -6.13
N GLU A 51 50.53 30.16 -5.72
CA GLU A 51 49.15 29.81 -6.08
C GLU A 51 48.95 29.88 -7.59
N TYR A 52 49.41 30.96 -8.24
CA TYR A 52 49.37 31.09 -9.69
C TYR A 52 50.19 30.02 -10.43
N LEU A 53 51.42 29.73 -9.96
CA LEU A 53 52.27 28.69 -10.58
C LEU A 53 51.69 27.28 -10.42
N VAL A 54 50.91 27.04 -9.37
CA VAL A 54 50.20 25.78 -9.17
C VAL A 54 48.95 25.70 -10.05
N ASP A 55 48.18 26.79 -10.17
CA ASP A 55 46.98 26.87 -11.01
C ASP A 55 47.31 26.71 -12.51
N GLU A 56 48.43 27.28 -12.97
CA GLU A 56 48.93 27.10 -14.35
C GLU A 56 49.62 25.73 -14.57
N SER A 57 49.56 24.82 -13.60
CA SER A 57 50.17 23.47 -13.65
C SER A 57 51.69 23.47 -13.85
N ILE A 58 52.37 24.57 -13.49
CA ILE A 58 53.81 24.73 -13.61
C ILE A 58 54.53 24.06 -12.42
N LEU A 59 53.91 24.04 -11.25
CA LEU A 59 54.39 23.36 -10.05
C LEU A 59 53.32 22.43 -9.45
N PRO A 60 53.69 21.28 -8.86
CA PRO A 60 52.74 20.37 -8.24
C PRO A 60 52.13 20.94 -6.94
N ILE A 61 50.83 20.68 -6.72
CA ILE A 61 50.02 21.11 -5.57
C ILE A 61 50.67 20.82 -4.19
N THR A 62 51.51 19.78 -4.10
CA THR A 62 52.22 19.38 -2.88
C THR A 62 53.11 20.49 -2.29
N VAL A 63 53.54 21.43 -3.12
CA VAL A 63 54.36 22.58 -2.71
C VAL A 63 53.59 23.53 -1.80
N LEU A 64 52.29 23.71 -2.04
CA LEU A 64 51.42 24.61 -1.28
C LEU A 64 51.22 24.10 0.15
N GLU A 65 51.17 22.78 0.33
CA GLU A 65 51.03 22.12 1.64
C GLU A 65 52.28 22.30 2.52
N THR A 66 53.48 22.24 1.94
CA THR A 66 54.74 22.48 2.66
C THR A 66 54.97 23.93 3.07
N ALA A 67 54.40 24.91 2.35
CA ALA A 67 54.58 26.35 2.64
C ALA A 67 53.68 26.88 3.77
N ILE A 68 52.78 26.06 4.32
CA ILE A 68 51.79 26.44 5.34
C ILE A 68 52.34 26.27 6.78
N THR A 69 53.59 25.84 6.98
CA THR A 69 54.15 25.59 8.34
C THR A 69 54.52 26.83 9.17
N VAL A 70 53.84 27.98 8.97
CA VAL A 70 53.98 29.14 9.86
C VAL A 70 52.62 29.43 10.53
N PRO A 71 52.54 29.38 11.88
CA PRO A 71 51.28 29.55 12.60
C PRO A 71 50.93 31.03 12.71
N THR A 72 49.98 31.50 11.90
CA THR A 72 49.28 32.79 12.11
C THR A 72 47.91 32.73 11.45
N ASP A 73 46.85 32.53 12.23
CA ASP A 73 45.71 33.47 12.32
C ASP A 73 44.53 32.87 13.10
N ASN A 74 44.29 33.37 14.31
CA ASN A 74 43.03 33.15 15.05
C ASN A 74 41.80 33.61 14.23
N THR A 75 41.99 34.49 13.25
CA THR A 75 40.98 35.02 12.33
C THR A 75 40.41 33.98 11.35
N PHE A 76 41.22 33.03 10.88
CA PHE A 76 40.75 31.97 9.98
C PHE A 76 39.98 30.88 10.74
N GLU A 77 40.44 30.52 11.93
CA GLU A 77 39.71 29.62 12.85
C GLU A 77 38.35 30.21 13.26
N LEU A 78 38.30 31.50 13.60
CA LEU A 78 37.05 32.21 13.92
C LEU A 78 36.06 32.20 12.75
N LYS A 79 36.51 32.51 11.52
CA LYS A 79 35.64 32.45 10.33
C LYS A 79 35.16 31.03 10.03
N ARG A 80 35.99 30.02 10.26
CA ARG A 80 35.62 28.62 10.07
C ARG A 80 34.52 28.20 11.06
N LEU A 81 34.67 28.56 12.33
CA LEU A 81 33.66 28.36 13.37
C LEU A 81 32.35 29.09 13.06
N GLU A 82 32.43 30.32 12.54
CA GLU A 82 31.26 31.12 12.18
C GLU A 82 30.49 30.52 11.00
N ILE A 83 31.19 29.99 9.99
CA ILE A 83 30.59 29.26 8.87
C ILE A 83 29.91 27.98 9.37
N GLU A 84 30.56 27.24 10.27
CA GLU A 84 30.00 26.00 10.81
C GLU A 84 28.74 26.26 11.66
N MET A 85 28.79 27.28 12.52
CA MET A 85 27.64 27.72 13.31
C MET A 85 26.47 28.16 12.42
N ASN A 86 26.74 28.92 11.35
CA ASN A 86 25.71 29.36 10.40
C ASN A 86 25.08 28.19 9.63
N LYS A 87 25.88 27.18 9.25
CA LYS A 87 25.36 25.94 8.67
C LYS A 87 24.47 25.21 9.65
N GLU A 88 24.87 25.11 10.91
CA GLU A 88 24.10 24.41 11.94
C GLU A 88 22.78 25.11 12.27
N ILE A 89 22.79 26.45 12.35
CA ILE A 89 21.56 27.25 12.50
C ILE A 89 20.61 26.98 11.33
N ARG A 90 21.12 27.01 10.09
CA ARG A 90 20.32 26.78 8.89
C ARG A 90 19.75 25.36 8.82
N LEU A 91 20.50 24.36 9.27
CA LEU A 91 20.02 22.97 9.39
C LEU A 91 18.88 22.86 10.42
N LYS A 92 19.05 23.47 11.60
CA LYS A 92 18.02 23.51 12.65
C LYS A 92 16.76 24.25 12.22
N GLU A 93 16.89 25.31 11.42
CA GLU A 93 15.75 26.02 10.84
C GLU A 93 14.99 25.14 9.84
N MET A 94 15.70 24.46 8.93
CA MET A 94 15.08 23.52 7.98
C MET A 94 14.44 22.30 8.66
N GLU A 95 14.97 21.82 9.77
CA GLU A 95 14.32 20.76 10.56
C GLU A 95 13.03 21.25 11.22
N ARG A 96 13.06 22.44 11.84
CA ARG A 96 11.86 23.03 12.45
C ARG A 96 10.77 23.34 11.42
N GLU A 97 11.15 23.75 10.22
CA GLU A 97 10.22 23.99 9.12
C GLU A 97 9.57 22.67 8.66
N ARG A 98 10.38 21.62 8.44
CA ARG A 98 9.86 20.28 8.13
C ARG A 98 8.93 19.73 9.22
N GLU A 99 9.28 19.90 10.49
CA GLU A 99 8.44 19.45 11.60
C GLU A 99 7.09 20.21 11.64
N ARG A 100 7.09 21.50 11.28
CA ARG A 100 5.84 22.29 11.16
C ARG A 100 4.99 21.80 9.98
N GLU A 101 5.59 21.59 8.82
CA GLU A 101 4.89 21.07 7.64
C GLU A 101 4.31 19.68 7.89
N GLU A 102 5.05 18.78 8.53
CA GLU A 102 4.56 17.45 8.90
C GLU A 102 3.36 17.54 9.86
N ARG A 103 3.43 18.42 10.87
CA ARG A 103 2.30 18.65 11.80
C ARG A 103 1.08 19.22 11.09
N GLU A 104 1.27 20.14 10.14
CA GLU A 104 0.17 20.68 9.33
C GLU A 104 -0.43 19.62 8.41
N MET A 105 0.38 18.78 7.77
CA MET A 105 -0.11 17.66 6.97
C MET A 105 -0.88 16.65 7.82
N GLN A 106 -0.36 16.26 8.98
CA GLN A 106 -1.06 15.37 9.91
C GLN A 106 -2.39 15.95 10.39
N LYS A 107 -2.45 17.27 10.62
CA LYS A 107 -3.69 17.95 11.00
C LYS A 107 -4.71 17.92 9.87
N LYS A 108 -4.30 18.24 8.63
CA LYS A 108 -5.17 18.19 7.45
C LYS A 108 -5.67 16.77 7.18
N GLU A 109 -4.80 15.77 7.28
CA GLU A 109 -5.19 14.37 7.09
C GLU A 109 -6.20 13.92 8.15
N LYS A 110 -6.01 14.35 9.41
CA LYS A 110 -6.97 14.05 10.48
C LYS A 110 -8.32 14.72 10.23
N GLU A 111 -8.34 16.00 9.84
CA GLU A 111 -9.55 16.74 9.50
C GLU A 111 -10.28 16.09 8.30
N GLU A 112 -9.55 15.64 7.28
CA GLU A 112 -10.13 14.94 6.13
C GLU A 112 -10.73 13.59 6.52
N ARG A 113 -10.03 12.79 7.35
CA ARG A 113 -10.55 11.53 7.87
C ARG A 113 -11.81 11.74 8.73
N GLU A 114 -11.83 12.77 9.57
CA GLU A 114 -13.01 13.12 10.37
C GLU A 114 -14.19 13.53 9.47
N MET A 115 -13.94 14.34 8.43
CA MET A 115 -14.96 14.75 7.46
C MET A 115 -15.50 13.55 6.67
N GLN A 116 -14.64 12.64 6.22
CA GLN A 116 -15.05 11.41 5.53
C GLN A 116 -15.90 10.51 6.43
N MET A 117 -15.51 10.35 7.70
CA MET A 117 -16.29 9.57 8.66
C MET A 117 -17.66 10.20 8.93
N GLN A 118 -17.74 11.52 9.02
CA GLN A 118 -18.99 12.24 9.21
C GLN A 118 -19.92 12.10 8.00
N MET A 119 -19.38 12.22 6.79
CA MET A 119 -20.13 12.03 5.55
C MET A 119 -20.65 10.60 5.41
N GLN A 120 -19.85 9.61 5.79
CA GLN A 120 -20.28 8.21 5.78
C GLN A 120 -21.41 7.95 6.78
N LYS A 121 -21.31 8.48 8.01
CA LYS A 121 -22.39 8.40 9.00
C LYS A 121 -23.67 9.07 8.52
N GLU A 122 -23.57 10.28 7.97
CA GLU A 122 -24.74 10.98 7.44
C GLU A 122 -25.40 10.22 6.28
N LYS A 123 -24.59 9.61 5.41
CA LYS A 123 -25.09 8.76 4.33
C LYS A 123 -25.81 7.51 4.88
N GLU A 124 -25.22 6.82 5.84
CA GLU A 124 -25.82 5.65 6.49
C GLU A 124 -27.12 6.01 7.24
N GLU A 125 -27.15 7.15 7.93
CA GLU A 125 -28.37 7.66 8.58
C GLU A 125 -29.46 7.99 7.56
N ARG A 126 -29.12 8.66 6.45
CA ARG A 126 -30.08 8.93 5.36
C ARG A 126 -30.60 7.64 4.72
N GLU A 127 -29.75 6.65 4.49
CA GLU A 127 -30.15 5.33 3.98
C GLU A 127 -31.09 4.61 4.95
N MET A 128 -30.76 4.59 6.24
CA MET A 128 -31.66 4.04 7.28
C MET A 128 -32.99 4.79 7.34
N GLN A 129 -32.98 6.11 7.21
CA GLN A 129 -34.20 6.91 7.25
C GLN A 129 -35.09 6.64 6.03
N MET A 130 -34.51 6.58 4.82
CA MET A 130 -35.24 6.19 3.61
C MET A 130 -35.81 4.78 3.73
N GLN A 131 -35.07 3.84 4.31
CA GLN A 131 -35.54 2.48 4.53
C GLN A 131 -36.74 2.45 5.50
N ARG A 132 -36.66 3.16 6.63
CA ARG A 132 -37.77 3.29 7.58
C ARG A 132 -38.99 3.94 6.96
N GLU A 133 -38.81 4.97 6.14
CA GLU A 133 -39.92 5.65 5.44
C GLU A 133 -40.57 4.73 4.39
N LYS A 134 -39.76 3.93 3.68
CA LYS A 134 -40.28 2.92 2.75
C LYS A 134 -41.08 1.84 3.49
N GLU A 135 -40.55 1.32 4.59
CA GLU A 135 -41.24 0.35 5.44
C GLU A 135 -42.53 0.92 6.02
N ALA A 136 -42.52 2.17 6.46
CA ALA A 136 -43.71 2.86 6.96
C ALA A 136 -44.78 3.02 5.86
N ARG A 137 -44.40 3.43 4.64
CA ARG A 137 -45.32 3.52 3.50
C ARG A 137 -45.88 2.15 3.10
N GLU A 138 -45.06 1.10 3.11
CA GLU A 138 -45.52 -0.26 2.85
C GLU A 138 -46.51 -0.74 3.92
N HIS A 139 -46.24 -0.43 5.19
CA HIS A 139 -47.11 -0.76 6.31
C HIS A 139 -48.44 0.02 6.23
N GLU A 140 -48.39 1.32 5.93
CA GLU A 140 -49.57 2.15 5.71
C GLU A 140 -50.42 1.65 4.54
N PHE A 141 -49.77 1.32 3.42
CA PHE A 141 -50.46 0.74 2.25
C PHE A 141 -51.12 -0.60 2.59
N ARG A 142 -50.47 -1.46 3.40
CA ARG A 142 -51.04 -2.72 3.88
C ARG A 142 -52.25 -2.51 4.79
N LEU A 143 -52.18 -1.55 5.72
CA LEU A 143 -53.31 -1.16 6.56
C LEU A 143 -54.49 -0.66 5.71
N LYS A 144 -54.22 0.18 4.71
CA LYS A 144 -55.25 0.71 3.81
C LYS A 144 -55.91 -0.38 2.94
N GLN A 145 -55.16 -1.42 2.55
CA GLN A 145 -55.74 -2.60 1.88
C GLN A 145 -56.68 -3.40 2.79
N LEU A 146 -56.34 -3.53 4.08
CA LEU A 146 -57.21 -4.17 5.06
C LEU A 146 -58.46 -3.33 5.35
N GLU A 147 -58.31 -2.01 5.41
CA GLU A 147 -59.42 -1.07 5.64
C GLU A 147 -60.38 -0.94 4.45
N LEU A 148 -59.87 -0.99 3.21
CA LEU A 148 -60.68 -0.97 1.99
C LEU A 148 -61.43 -2.29 1.71
N GLY A 149 -61.42 -3.25 2.64
CA GLY A 149 -62.27 -4.43 2.56
C GLY A 149 -62.11 -5.21 1.25
N VAL A 150 -60.88 -5.36 0.74
CA VAL A 150 -60.60 -6.28 -0.35
C VAL A 150 -60.67 -7.71 0.19
N ILE A 151 -61.90 -8.17 0.35
CA ILE A 151 -62.27 -9.58 0.51
C ILE A 151 -61.88 -10.26 -0.80
N LYS A 152 -60.68 -10.84 -0.88
CA LYS A 152 -60.54 -12.11 -1.60
C LYS A 152 -60.82 -13.20 -0.58
N GLY A 153 -62.08 -13.64 -0.60
CA GLY A 153 -62.63 -14.55 0.38
C GLY A 153 -61.94 -15.90 0.42
N SER A 154 -61.91 -16.45 1.62
CA SER A 154 -62.29 -17.84 1.89
C SER A 154 -62.37 -18.01 3.40
N ASP A 155 -63.58 -18.26 3.89
CA ASP A 155 -63.89 -18.59 5.28
C ASP A 155 -63.07 -19.77 5.83
N PRO A 156 -62.89 -19.83 7.17
CA PRO A 156 -62.19 -20.92 7.84
C PRO A 156 -63.07 -22.17 7.90
N LYS A 157 -62.83 -23.14 7.01
CA LYS A 157 -63.34 -24.50 7.19
C LYS A 157 -62.34 -25.33 8.01
N ILE A 158 -62.75 -25.62 9.23
CA ILE A 158 -62.29 -26.76 10.03
C ILE A 158 -62.59 -28.02 9.21
N GLY A 159 -61.54 -28.70 8.76
CA GLY A 159 -61.62 -29.94 8.00
C GLY A 159 -60.34 -30.74 8.21
N LEU A 160 -60.49 -31.88 8.88
CA LEU A 160 -59.43 -32.83 9.16
C LEU A 160 -59.08 -33.62 7.89
N ASP A 161 -57.78 -33.73 7.63
CA ASP A 161 -57.05 -34.74 6.86
C ASP A 161 -57.43 -35.04 5.40
N THR A 162 -56.68 -34.42 4.48
CA THR A 162 -55.90 -35.12 3.42
C THR A 162 -55.01 -34.10 2.70
N GLY A 163 -53.69 -34.21 2.88
CA GLY A 163 -52.69 -33.53 2.05
C GLY A 163 -52.47 -32.04 2.35
N GLY A 164 -52.00 -31.72 3.55
CA GLY A 164 -51.53 -30.37 3.88
C GLY A 164 -50.43 -29.94 2.90
N LEU A 165 -50.68 -28.87 2.13
CA LEU A 165 -49.65 -28.22 1.32
C LEU A 165 -48.49 -27.85 2.24
N PHE A 166 -47.33 -28.48 2.05
CA PHE A 166 -46.11 -28.06 2.70
C PHE A 166 -45.80 -26.62 2.28
N ASP A 167 -46.05 -25.69 3.19
CA ASP A 167 -45.84 -24.27 2.96
C ASP A 167 -44.34 -23.95 3.06
N VAL A 168 -43.67 -23.98 1.91
CA VAL A 168 -42.24 -23.70 1.77
C VAL A 168 -41.88 -22.36 2.44
N SER A 169 -42.73 -21.34 2.29
CA SER A 169 -42.49 -19.99 2.83
C SER A 169 -42.40 -19.94 4.36
N LYS A 170 -43.11 -20.82 5.07
CA LYS A 170 -43.03 -20.93 6.53
C LYS A 170 -41.76 -21.66 6.98
N HIS A 171 -41.27 -22.61 6.18
CA HIS A 171 -40.13 -23.45 6.53
C HIS A 171 -38.78 -22.86 6.11
N VAL A 172 -38.75 -21.98 5.10
CA VAL A 172 -37.54 -21.22 4.69
C VAL A 172 -36.89 -20.48 5.86
N LYS A 173 -37.67 -19.98 6.82
CA LYS A 173 -37.16 -19.27 8.02
C LYS A 173 -36.34 -20.16 8.95
N PHE A 174 -36.54 -21.48 8.89
CA PHE A 174 -35.81 -22.47 9.68
C PHE A 174 -34.61 -23.05 8.94
N VAL A 175 -34.44 -22.71 7.66
CA VAL A 175 -33.26 -23.10 6.90
C VAL A 175 -32.06 -22.30 7.45
N PRO A 176 -30.95 -22.97 7.79
CA PRO A 176 -29.75 -22.28 8.25
C PRO A 176 -29.26 -21.28 7.22
N LYS A 177 -28.56 -20.23 7.66
CA LYS A 177 -27.90 -19.32 6.72
C LYS A 177 -26.77 -20.07 5.99
N PHE A 178 -26.69 -19.90 4.68
CA PHE A 178 -25.60 -20.46 3.90
C PHE A 178 -24.28 -19.78 4.25
N GLN A 179 -23.26 -20.57 4.58
CA GLN A 179 -21.91 -20.09 4.90
C GLN A 179 -20.93 -20.67 3.87
N GLU A 180 -20.36 -19.80 3.03
CA GLU A 180 -19.43 -20.18 1.96
C GLU A 180 -18.15 -20.85 2.49
N ASP A 181 -17.73 -20.48 3.70
CA ASP A 181 -16.54 -20.98 4.37
C ASP A 181 -16.68 -22.41 4.90
N ASN A 182 -17.89 -23.00 4.94
CA ASN A 182 -18.06 -24.43 5.20
C ASN A 182 -19.36 -25.01 4.62
N VAL A 183 -19.38 -25.14 3.29
CA VAL A 183 -20.55 -25.64 2.55
C VAL A 183 -20.98 -27.05 2.98
N GLU A 184 -20.04 -27.95 3.29
CA GLU A 184 -20.36 -29.30 3.81
C GLU A 184 -21.12 -29.26 5.14
N LYS A 185 -20.68 -28.40 6.09
CA LYS A 185 -21.39 -28.24 7.37
C LYS A 185 -22.80 -27.70 7.19
N PHE A 186 -23.00 -26.79 6.24
CA PHE A 186 -24.33 -26.28 5.92
C PHE A 186 -25.25 -27.41 5.45
N PHE A 187 -24.82 -28.21 4.47
CA PHE A 187 -25.65 -29.33 3.97
C PHE A 187 -25.95 -30.33 5.08
N ASN A 188 -24.96 -30.74 5.87
CA ASN A 188 -25.17 -31.65 7.00
C ASN A 188 -26.16 -31.08 8.03
N HIS A 189 -26.14 -29.78 8.28
CA HIS A 189 -27.08 -29.15 9.21
C HIS A 189 -28.49 -29.05 8.63
N PHE A 190 -28.61 -28.69 7.35
CA PHE A 190 -29.88 -28.66 6.62
C PHE A 190 -30.53 -30.05 6.57
N GLU A 191 -29.77 -31.11 6.25
CA GLU A 191 -30.29 -32.48 6.18
C GLU A 191 -30.83 -32.95 7.53
N LYS A 192 -30.09 -32.68 8.61
CA LYS A 192 -30.55 -32.98 9.98
C LYS A 192 -31.85 -32.26 10.33
N LEU A 193 -31.99 -30.99 9.94
CA LEU A 193 -33.21 -30.22 10.17
C LEU A 193 -34.37 -30.74 9.31
N GLY A 194 -34.11 -31.06 8.04
CA GLY A 194 -35.08 -31.64 7.13
C GLY A 194 -35.61 -32.98 7.62
N GLU A 195 -34.74 -33.84 8.15
CA GLU A 195 -35.14 -35.10 8.77
C GLU A 195 -35.90 -34.89 10.09
N GLN A 196 -35.41 -34.02 10.97
CA GLN A 196 -36.03 -33.74 12.27
C GLN A 196 -37.42 -33.13 12.13
N LEU A 197 -37.62 -32.24 11.16
CA LEU A 197 -38.89 -31.56 10.87
C LEU A 197 -39.73 -32.32 9.82
N LYS A 198 -39.28 -33.49 9.37
CA LYS A 198 -39.94 -34.35 8.37
C LYS A 198 -40.33 -33.60 7.10
N TRP A 199 -39.43 -32.78 6.58
CA TRP A 199 -39.67 -32.03 5.35
C TRP A 199 -39.73 -32.95 4.13
N PRO A 200 -40.71 -32.77 3.22
CA PRO A 200 -40.80 -33.54 1.99
C PRO A 200 -39.54 -33.34 1.12
N ARG A 201 -38.89 -34.43 0.71
CA ARG A 201 -37.60 -34.38 0.00
C ARG A 201 -37.69 -33.69 -1.36
N ASP A 202 -38.86 -33.71 -1.99
CA ASP A 202 -39.20 -32.98 -3.21
C ASP A 202 -39.20 -31.45 -3.04
N LYS A 203 -39.24 -30.95 -1.80
CA LYS A 203 -39.20 -29.52 -1.47
C LYS A 203 -37.83 -29.04 -1.01
N TRP A 204 -36.87 -29.94 -0.79
CA TRP A 204 -35.56 -29.59 -0.25
C TRP A 204 -34.76 -28.68 -1.19
N SER A 205 -34.81 -28.94 -2.50
CA SER A 205 -34.17 -28.11 -3.53
C SER A 205 -34.67 -26.66 -3.51
N ILE A 206 -35.98 -26.47 -3.34
CA ILE A 206 -36.61 -25.15 -3.26
C ILE A 206 -36.23 -24.44 -1.94
N LEU A 207 -36.19 -25.18 -0.83
CA LEU A 207 -35.82 -24.65 0.49
C LEU A 207 -34.36 -24.15 0.51
N ILE A 208 -33.43 -24.93 -0.03
CA ILE A 208 -32.00 -24.54 -0.05
C ILE A 208 -31.71 -23.40 -1.03
N GLN A 209 -32.39 -23.37 -2.18
CA GLN A 209 -32.21 -22.31 -3.19
C GLN A 209 -32.43 -20.93 -2.58
N SER A 210 -33.43 -20.79 -1.71
CA SER A 210 -33.76 -19.51 -1.07
C SER A 210 -32.66 -18.98 -0.14
N ASN A 211 -31.71 -19.83 0.25
CA ASN A 211 -30.60 -19.48 1.14
C ASN A 211 -29.24 -19.42 0.42
N PHE A 212 -29.15 -19.84 -0.84
CA PHE A 212 -27.89 -19.72 -1.58
C PHE A 212 -27.53 -18.27 -1.87
N THR A 213 -26.26 -17.96 -1.68
CA THR A 213 -25.66 -16.67 -1.99
C THR A 213 -24.40 -16.89 -2.81
N GLY A 214 -23.96 -15.84 -3.54
CA GLY A 214 -22.69 -15.84 -4.24
C GLY A 214 -22.53 -16.99 -5.23
N LYS A 215 -21.46 -17.80 -5.04
CA LYS A 215 -21.09 -18.83 -6.01
C LYS A 215 -22.08 -20.00 -6.06
N ALA A 216 -22.76 -20.31 -4.96
CA ALA A 216 -23.77 -21.36 -4.90
C ALA A 216 -24.99 -21.01 -5.77
N GLN A 217 -25.37 -19.74 -5.78
CA GLN A 217 -26.48 -19.24 -6.59
C GLN A 217 -26.14 -19.27 -8.09
N GLU A 218 -24.91 -18.91 -8.47
CA GLU A 218 -24.42 -19.04 -9.85
C GLU A 218 -24.45 -20.50 -10.34
N VAL A 219 -23.97 -21.43 -9.51
CA VAL A 219 -23.95 -22.86 -9.84
C VAL A 219 -25.37 -23.40 -9.97
N TYR A 220 -26.26 -23.06 -9.04
CA TYR A 220 -27.66 -23.47 -9.11
C TYR A 220 -28.35 -22.94 -10.39
N SER A 221 -28.10 -21.69 -10.76
CA SER A 221 -28.69 -21.06 -11.95
C SER A 221 -28.15 -21.65 -13.28
N ALA A 222 -26.98 -22.28 -13.24
CA ALA A 222 -26.37 -22.95 -14.40
C ALA A 222 -26.83 -24.41 -14.58
N LEU A 223 -27.53 -24.98 -13.59
CA LEU A 223 -28.12 -26.31 -13.69
C LEU A 223 -29.37 -26.30 -14.59
N SER A 224 -29.64 -27.43 -15.23
CA SER A 224 -30.91 -27.64 -15.94
C SER A 224 -32.10 -27.60 -14.97
N ILE A 225 -33.30 -27.35 -15.48
CA ILE A 225 -34.52 -27.34 -14.66
C ILE A 225 -34.76 -28.72 -14.02
N GLU A 226 -34.46 -29.81 -14.72
CA GLU A 226 -34.59 -31.15 -14.14
C GLU A 226 -33.57 -31.40 -13.02
N ASP A 227 -32.33 -30.94 -13.19
CA ASP A 227 -31.28 -31.13 -12.18
C ASP A 227 -31.46 -30.18 -10.98
N SER A 228 -32.02 -28.99 -11.19
CA SER A 228 -32.27 -28.01 -10.13
C SER A 228 -33.41 -28.39 -9.19
N MET A 229 -34.29 -29.31 -9.63
CA MET A 229 -35.37 -29.88 -8.81
C MET A 229 -34.88 -31.03 -7.91
N ASP A 230 -33.77 -31.67 -8.27
CA ASP A 230 -33.19 -32.79 -7.54
C ASP A 230 -32.17 -32.30 -6.49
N TYR A 231 -32.51 -32.49 -5.22
CA TYR A 231 -31.65 -32.09 -4.10
C TYR A 231 -30.25 -32.71 -4.17
N ASP A 232 -30.15 -34.01 -4.48
CA ASP A 232 -28.89 -34.74 -4.43
C ASP A 232 -27.93 -34.28 -5.55
N LYS A 233 -28.48 -33.93 -6.71
CA LYS A 233 -27.73 -33.31 -7.81
C LYS A 233 -27.29 -31.88 -7.49
N VAL A 234 -28.18 -31.06 -6.93
CA VAL A 234 -27.85 -29.69 -6.49
C VAL A 234 -26.75 -29.70 -5.44
N LYS A 235 -26.88 -30.55 -4.40
CA LYS A 235 -25.86 -30.73 -3.35
C LYS A 235 -24.52 -31.10 -3.97
N LYS A 236 -24.49 -32.10 -4.85
CA LYS A 236 -23.25 -32.54 -5.51
C LYS A 236 -22.61 -31.44 -6.36
N ALA A 237 -23.39 -30.73 -7.17
CA ALA A 237 -22.88 -29.67 -8.04
C ALA A 237 -22.29 -28.51 -7.22
N ILE A 238 -22.97 -28.11 -6.14
CA ILE A 238 -22.50 -27.04 -5.26
C ILE A 238 -21.28 -27.48 -4.46
N LEU A 239 -21.27 -28.68 -3.89
CA LEU A 239 -20.08 -29.21 -3.22
C LEU A 239 -18.89 -29.27 -4.15
N GLN A 240 -19.05 -29.79 -5.37
CA GLN A 240 -17.98 -29.81 -6.37
C GLN A 240 -17.49 -28.40 -6.72
N ALA A 241 -18.40 -27.45 -6.93
CA ALA A 241 -18.01 -26.08 -7.22
C ALA A 241 -17.20 -25.45 -6.09
N TYR A 242 -17.58 -25.68 -4.82
CA TYR A 242 -16.87 -25.13 -3.65
C TYR A 242 -15.63 -25.95 -3.23
N GLU A 243 -15.54 -27.24 -3.53
CA GLU A 243 -14.30 -28.02 -3.43
C GLU A 243 -13.27 -27.56 -4.47
N LEU A 244 -13.75 -27.22 -5.67
CA LEU A 244 -12.95 -26.65 -6.73
C LEU A 244 -12.54 -25.19 -6.46
N VAL A 245 -13.17 -24.48 -5.50
CA VAL A 245 -12.86 -23.07 -5.18
C VAL A 245 -11.47 -22.89 -4.56
N PRO A 246 -11.06 -23.62 -3.50
CA PRO A 246 -9.69 -23.57 -3.00
C PRO A 246 -8.65 -23.94 -4.05
N GLU A 247 -8.94 -24.97 -4.84
CA GLU A 247 -8.06 -25.45 -5.90
C GLU A 247 -7.97 -24.43 -7.06
N ALA A 248 -9.07 -23.74 -7.39
CA ALA A 248 -9.09 -22.68 -8.39
C ALA A 248 -8.31 -21.44 -7.93
N TYR A 249 -8.40 -21.05 -6.65
CA TYR A 249 -7.56 -19.97 -6.11
C TYR A 249 -6.08 -20.34 -6.12
N ARG A 250 -5.73 -21.57 -5.73
CA ARG A 250 -4.36 -22.11 -5.84
C ARG A 250 -3.84 -22.05 -7.27
N GLN A 251 -4.62 -22.59 -8.21
CA GLN A 251 -4.23 -22.62 -9.62
C GLN A 251 -4.09 -21.21 -10.19
N LYS A 252 -4.98 -20.28 -9.84
CA LYS A 252 -4.84 -18.87 -10.22
C LYS A 252 -3.55 -18.30 -9.65
N PHE A 253 -3.25 -18.46 -8.36
CA PHE A 253 -1.99 -18.01 -7.76
C PHE A 253 -0.74 -18.57 -8.47
N ARG A 254 -0.69 -19.88 -8.75
CA ARG A 254 0.45 -20.54 -9.38
C ARG A 254 0.60 -20.21 -10.88
N LYS A 255 -0.52 -20.04 -11.60
CA LYS A 255 -0.55 -19.77 -13.04
C LYS A 255 -0.55 -18.27 -13.38
N TYR A 256 -0.73 -17.38 -12.39
CA TYR A 256 -0.75 -15.93 -12.60
C TYR A 256 0.62 -15.42 -13.09
N ARG A 257 0.64 -14.89 -14.31
CA ARG A 257 1.82 -14.28 -14.94
C ARG A 257 1.57 -12.79 -15.16
N LYS A 258 2.65 -12.00 -15.09
CA LYS A 258 2.62 -10.56 -15.33
C LYS A 258 2.21 -10.31 -16.78
N ALA A 259 1.24 -9.43 -16.98
CA ALA A 259 0.90 -8.92 -18.31
C ALA A 259 1.90 -7.83 -18.74
N ASP A 260 2.11 -7.67 -20.05
CA ASP A 260 3.08 -6.71 -20.60
C ASP A 260 2.71 -5.26 -20.26
N THR A 261 1.42 -4.97 -20.13
CA THR A 261 0.87 -3.66 -19.78
C THR A 261 0.79 -3.40 -18.26
N GLN A 262 1.13 -4.38 -17.42
CA GLN A 262 0.96 -4.29 -15.98
C GLN A 262 2.26 -3.91 -15.27
N THR A 263 2.16 -3.05 -14.24
CA THR A 263 3.30 -2.70 -13.38
C THR A 263 3.64 -3.84 -12.40
N TYR A 264 4.88 -3.89 -11.90
CA TYR A 264 5.27 -4.93 -10.93
C TYR A 264 4.51 -4.84 -9.60
N VAL A 265 4.11 -3.63 -9.20
CA VAL A 265 3.33 -3.39 -7.97
C VAL A 265 1.93 -3.98 -8.12
N GLU A 266 1.25 -3.73 -9.24
CA GLU A 266 -0.07 -4.30 -9.53
C GLU A 266 -0.02 -5.83 -9.66
N PHE A 267 1.04 -6.36 -10.26
CA PHE A 267 1.25 -7.82 -10.35
C PHE A 267 1.40 -8.46 -8.97
N ALA A 268 2.23 -7.87 -8.10
CA ALA A 268 2.43 -8.36 -6.73
C ALA A 268 1.12 -8.32 -5.93
N TYR A 269 0.41 -7.20 -5.98
CA TYR A 269 -0.88 -7.04 -5.30
C TYR A 269 -1.92 -8.09 -5.75
N GLN A 270 -2.08 -8.31 -7.05
CA GLN A 270 -3.04 -9.31 -7.54
C GLN A 270 -2.63 -10.74 -7.18
N LYS A 271 -1.32 -11.03 -7.19
CA LYS A 271 -0.78 -12.33 -6.81
C LYS A 271 -0.98 -12.61 -5.32
N GLU A 272 -0.75 -11.63 -4.47
CA GLU A 272 -1.02 -11.67 -3.03
C GLU A 272 -2.52 -11.90 -2.77
N ARG A 273 -3.40 -11.16 -3.44
CA ARG A 273 -4.84 -11.35 -3.32
C ARG A 273 -5.33 -12.76 -3.70
N HIS A 274 -4.71 -13.39 -4.70
CA HIS A 274 -4.99 -14.78 -5.04
C HIS A 274 -4.51 -15.76 -3.96
N PHE A 275 -3.34 -15.49 -3.38
CA PHE A 275 -2.78 -16.26 -2.27
C PHE A 275 -3.64 -16.16 -1.00
N ASP A 276 -4.06 -14.96 -0.62
CA ASP A 276 -4.90 -14.73 0.57
C ASP A 276 -6.25 -15.42 0.44
N ARG A 277 -6.87 -15.34 -0.73
CA ARG A 277 -8.14 -16.06 -1.00
C ARG A 277 -7.97 -17.56 -0.91
N TRP A 278 -6.84 -18.09 -1.37
CA TRP A 278 -6.54 -19.51 -1.22
C TRP A 278 -6.35 -19.90 0.25
N CYS A 279 -5.57 -19.12 1.01
CA CYS A 279 -5.35 -19.34 2.43
C CYS A 279 -6.65 -19.25 3.25
N ALA A 280 -7.48 -18.23 2.97
CA ALA A 280 -8.80 -18.06 3.59
C ALA A 280 -9.73 -19.24 3.28
N SER A 281 -9.75 -19.73 2.03
CA SER A 281 -10.56 -20.89 1.63
C SER A 281 -10.15 -22.20 2.32
N LYS A 282 -8.89 -22.30 2.76
CA LYS A 282 -8.36 -23.45 3.53
C LYS A 282 -8.30 -23.18 5.04
N LYS A 283 -8.81 -22.03 5.50
CA LYS A 283 -8.83 -21.60 6.90
C LYS A 283 -7.45 -21.60 7.55
N VAL A 284 -6.44 -21.22 6.78
CA VAL A 284 -5.09 -21.02 7.29
C VAL A 284 -5.07 -19.76 8.13
N SER A 285 -4.84 -19.90 9.43
CA SER A 285 -4.78 -18.80 10.39
C SER A 285 -3.44 -18.73 11.14
N THR A 286 -2.59 -19.75 10.99
CA THR A 286 -1.31 -19.89 11.68
C THR A 286 -0.22 -20.32 10.72
N PHE A 287 1.04 -20.05 11.08
CA PHE A 287 2.18 -20.51 10.30
C PHE A 287 2.21 -22.04 10.13
N ASP A 288 1.84 -22.81 11.15
CA ASP A 288 1.78 -24.28 11.06
C ASP A 288 0.73 -24.77 10.05
N THR A 289 -0.45 -24.15 10.02
CA THR A 289 -1.49 -24.50 9.05
C THR A 289 -1.11 -24.11 7.62
N LEU A 290 -0.36 -23.02 7.46
CA LEU A 290 0.22 -22.62 6.17
C LEU A 290 1.28 -23.62 5.71
N ARG A 291 2.19 -24.02 6.60
CA ARG A 291 3.23 -25.02 6.31
C ARG A 291 2.59 -26.34 5.88
N GLN A 292 1.59 -26.82 6.60
CA GLN A 292 0.86 -28.03 6.23
C GLN A 292 0.17 -27.89 4.88
N LEU A 293 -0.46 -26.74 4.58
CA LEU A 293 -1.08 -26.49 3.28
C LEU A 293 -0.06 -26.58 2.13
N MET A 294 1.12 -25.99 2.30
CA MET A 294 2.21 -26.04 1.33
C MET A 294 2.77 -27.47 1.15
N LEU A 295 2.91 -28.22 2.24
CA LEU A 295 3.37 -29.61 2.18
C LEU A 295 2.35 -30.51 1.46
N VAL A 296 1.06 -30.39 1.80
CA VAL A 296 -0.02 -31.14 1.14
C VAL A 296 -0.12 -30.78 -0.34
N GLU A 297 0.19 -29.55 -0.72
CA GLU A 297 0.29 -29.16 -2.13
C GLU A 297 1.38 -29.96 -2.86
N GLU A 298 2.59 -30.03 -2.31
CA GLU A 298 3.71 -30.74 -2.94
C GLU A 298 3.43 -32.26 -3.05
N PHE A 299 2.76 -32.86 -2.08
CA PHE A 299 2.38 -34.28 -2.16
C PHE A 299 1.27 -34.58 -3.20
N LYS A 300 0.49 -33.58 -3.61
CA LYS A 300 -0.59 -33.73 -4.59
C LYS A 300 -0.17 -33.40 -6.01
N ARG A 301 1.11 -33.07 -6.22
CA ARG A 301 1.68 -32.68 -7.50
C ARG A 301 2.23 -33.88 -8.25
#